data_AF-A0A6M0C3L9-F1
#
_entry.id   AF-A0A6M0C3L9-F1
#
_cell.length_a   1.000
_cell.length_b   1.000
_cell.length_c   1.000
_cell.angle_alpha   90.00
_cell.angle_beta   90.00
_cell.angle_gamma   90.00
#
_symmetry.space_group_name_H-M   'P 1'
#
loop_
_entity.id
_entity.type
_entity.pdbx_description
1 polymer ?
#
loop_
_entity_poly.entity_id
_entity_poly.type
_entity_poly.pdbx_seq_one_letter_code
_entity_poly.pdbx_strand_id
1 'polypeptide(L)'
;AVQTGLKEAVIWVKENPDDAAALGAKYLGLKEPVIKKSLGYTPLEMVTAADAKEDLEFWFSRLLEQNPRLFGGNLPDAGFYYG
;
A
#
# COMPACT_ATOMS: atom_id res chain seq x y z
N ALA A 1 -4.68 6.18 15.41
CA ALA A 1 -4.94 4.77 15.78
C ALA A 1 -4.78 3.84 14.59
N VAL A 2 -5.61 3.94 13.54
CA VAL A 2 -5.54 3.02 12.37
C VAL A 2 -4.19 3.08 11.64
N GLN A 3 -3.69 4.28 11.31
CA GLN A 3 -2.40 4.45 10.64
C GLN A 3 -1.23 3.87 11.45
N THR A 4 -1.22 4.12 12.77
CA THR A 4 -0.24 3.56 13.69
C THR A 4 -0.28 2.03 13.68
N GLY A 5 -1.47 1.43 13.80
CA GLY A 5 -1.61 -0.03 13.77
C GLY A 5 -1.22 -0.65 12.43
N LEU A 6 -1.46 0.03 11.30
CA LEU A 6 -0.98 -0.43 9.99
C LEU A 6 0.54 -0.39 9.89
N LYS A 7 1.17 0.67 10.41
CA LYS A 7 2.63 0.78 10.44
C LYS A 7 3.25 -0.34 11.28
N GLU A 8 2.69 -0.59 12.47
CA GLU A 8 3.11 -1.68 13.35
C GLU A 8 2.92 -3.05 12.69
N ALA A 9 1.79 -3.28 12.02
CA ALA A 9 1.52 -4.53 11.32
C ALA A 9 2.51 -4.77 10.16
N VAL A 10 2.83 -3.75 9.38
CA VAL A 10 3.81 -3.85 8.29
C VAL A 10 5.21 -4.15 8.84
N ILE A 11 5.62 -3.50 9.92
CA ILE A 11 6.90 -3.80 10.60
C ILE A 11 6.91 -5.24 11.07
N TRP A 12 5.84 -5.68 11.74
CA TRP A 12 5.72 -7.06 12.23
C TRP A 12 5.85 -8.09 11.10
N VAL A 13 5.22 -7.86 9.94
CA VAL A 13 5.35 -8.75 8.78
C VAL A 13 6.80 -8.84 8.27
N LYS A 14 7.53 -7.72 8.26
CA LYS A 14 8.94 -7.69 7.84
C LYS A 14 9.85 -8.44 8.80
N GLU A 15 9.59 -8.31 10.10
CA GLU A 15 10.40 -8.93 11.16
C GLU A 15 10.05 -10.42 11.36
N ASN A 16 8.82 -10.83 11.01
CA ASN A 16 8.29 -12.17 11.26
C ASN A 16 7.70 -12.80 9.98
N PRO A 17 8.49 -12.98 8.90
CA PRO A 17 7.96 -13.41 7.60
C PRO A 17 7.37 -14.82 7.61
N ASP A 18 7.87 -15.71 8.48
CA ASP A 18 7.33 -17.06 8.68
C ASP A 18 5.95 -17.02 9.33
N ASP A 19 5.82 -16.32 10.46
CA ASP A 19 4.54 -16.18 11.16
C ASP A 19 3.52 -15.41 10.31
N ALA A 20 3.97 -14.39 9.58
CA ALA A 20 3.12 -13.66 8.65
C ALA A 20 2.60 -14.54 7.51
N ALA A 21 3.44 -15.44 6.97
CA ALA A 21 3.02 -16.37 5.93
C ALA A 21 2.01 -17.40 6.47
N ALA A 22 2.24 -17.94 7.67
CA ALA A 22 1.32 -18.87 8.33
C ALA A 22 -0.03 -18.21 8.65
N LEU A 23 -0.01 -16.95 9.12
CA LEU A 23 -1.22 -16.17 9.35
C LEU A 23 -1.95 -15.88 8.04
N GLY A 24 -1.23 -15.42 7.02
CA GLY A 24 -1.77 -15.14 5.69
C GLY A 24 -2.42 -16.37 5.06
N ALA A 25 -1.83 -17.56 5.22
CA ALA A 25 -2.38 -18.79 4.65
C ALA A 25 -3.78 -19.12 5.18
N LYS A 26 -4.07 -18.78 6.44
CA LYS A 26 -5.39 -18.98 7.06
C LYS A 26 -6.48 -18.10 6.44
N TYR A 27 -6.13 -16.90 5.98
CA TYR A 27 -7.10 -15.89 5.54
C TYR A 27 -7.12 -15.66 4.02
N LEU A 28 -6.01 -15.88 3.32
CA LEU A 28 -5.86 -15.59 1.90
C LEU A 28 -6.15 -16.80 1.00
N GLY A 29 -6.32 -18.00 1.57
CA GLY A 29 -6.56 -19.23 0.80
C GLY A 29 -5.38 -19.67 -0.08
N LEU A 30 -4.18 -19.13 0.17
CA LEU A 30 -2.94 -19.47 -0.52
C LEU A 30 -2.06 -20.34 0.38
N LYS A 31 -1.21 -21.17 -0.23
CA LYS A 31 -0.25 -22.00 0.51
C LYS A 31 0.81 -21.11 1.16
N GLU A 32 1.15 -21.40 2.41
CA GLU A 32 2.15 -20.65 3.20
C GLU A 32 3.48 -20.42 2.45
N PRO A 33 4.10 -21.41 1.76
CA PRO A 33 5.32 -21.18 1.00
C PRO A 33 5.19 -20.16 -0.14
N VAL A 34 3.99 -20.04 -0.74
CA VAL A 34 3.71 -19.05 -1.79
C VAL A 34 3.67 -17.65 -1.19
N ILE A 35 3.01 -17.49 -0.04
CA ILE A 35 2.93 -16.22 0.67
C ILE A 35 4.32 -15.80 1.13
N LYS A 36 5.05 -16.68 1.82
CA LYS A 36 6.42 -16.39 2.28
C LYS A 36 7.31 -15.94 1.12
N LYS A 37 7.23 -16.62 -0.03
CA LYS A 37 7.97 -16.23 -1.23
C LYS A 37 7.57 -14.84 -1.73
N SER A 38 6.28 -14.50 -1.74
CA SER A 38 5.79 -13.19 -2.20
C SER A 38 6.29 -12.01 -1.34
N LEU A 39 6.52 -12.22 -0.04
CA LEU A 39 7.02 -11.16 0.86
C LEU A 39 8.39 -10.60 0.41
N GLY A 40 9.20 -11.40 -0.30
CA GLY A 40 10.47 -10.94 -0.87
C GLY A 40 10.34 -10.15 -2.19
N TYR A 41 9.18 -10.21 -2.86
CA TYR A 41 8.91 -9.49 -4.11
C TYR A 41 8.02 -8.27 -3.91
N THR A 42 7.32 -8.20 -2.78
CA THR A 42 6.40 -7.11 -2.45
C THR A 42 6.96 -6.37 -1.23
N PRO A 43 7.70 -5.27 -1.43
CA PRO A 43 8.12 -4.41 -0.32
C PRO A 43 6.87 -3.78 0.29
N LEU A 44 6.40 -4.39 1.39
CA LEU A 44 5.28 -3.86 2.17
C LEU A 44 5.75 -2.60 2.88
N GLU A 45 5.08 -1.48 2.69
CA GLU A 45 5.39 -0.23 3.37
C GLU A 45 4.11 0.52 3.70
N MET A 46 4.10 1.15 4.88
CA MET A 46 3.05 2.09 5.25
C MET A 46 3.62 3.49 5.07
N VAL A 47 3.11 4.18 4.04
CA VAL A 47 3.43 5.58 3.74
C VAL A 47 2.15 6.39 3.93
N THR A 48 2.23 7.53 4.60
CA THR A 48 1.05 8.38 4.79
C THR A 48 0.70 9.08 3.47
N ALA A 49 -0.55 9.49 3.29
CA ALA A 49 -0.95 10.23 2.09
C ALA A 49 -0.19 11.58 1.97
N ALA A 50 0.14 12.20 3.11
CA ALA A 50 0.95 13.41 3.14
C ALA A 50 2.39 13.16 2.65
N ASP A 51 3.02 12.07 3.10
CA ASP A 51 4.38 11.71 2.69
C ASP A 51 4.43 11.21 1.23
N ALA A 52 3.39 10.52 0.78
CA ALA A 52 3.28 9.99 -0.59
C ALA A 52 2.77 11.02 -1.61
N LYS A 53 2.53 12.27 -1.21
CA LYS A 53 1.83 13.26 -2.04
C LYS A 53 2.49 13.43 -3.42
N GLU A 54 3.80 13.63 -3.46
CA GLU A 54 4.52 13.87 -4.72
C GLU A 54 4.44 12.66 -5.67
N ASP A 55 4.62 11.44 -5.13
CA ASP A 55 4.52 10.20 -5.91
C ASP A 55 3.09 10.00 -6.45
N LEU A 56 2.08 10.30 -5.63
CA LEU A 56 0.68 10.21 -6.02
C LEU A 56 0.33 11.23 -7.11
N GLU A 57 0.74 12.49 -6.98
CA GLU A 57 0.49 13.53 -7.98
C GLU A 57 1.21 13.21 -9.30
N PHE A 58 2.44 12.69 -9.24
CA PHE A 58 3.15 12.21 -10.42
C PHE A 58 2.36 11.11 -11.13
N TRP A 59 1.94 10.07 -10.39
CA TRP A 59 1.18 8.96 -10.96
C TRP A 59 -0.18 9.38 -11.51
N PHE A 60 -0.93 10.18 -10.77
CA PHE A 60 -2.25 10.67 -11.19
C PHE A 60 -2.15 11.55 -12.44
N SER A 61 -1.08 12.34 -12.58
CA SER A 61 -0.83 13.11 -13.80
C SER A 61 -0.66 12.20 -15.02
N ARG A 62 0.09 11.09 -14.88
CA ARG A 62 0.23 10.09 -15.96
C ARG A 62 -1.08 9.41 -16.30
N LEU A 63 -1.92 9.14 -15.30
CA LEU A 63 -3.25 8.58 -15.54
C LEU A 63 -4.18 9.57 -16.26
N LEU A 64 -4.14 10.85 -15.92
CA LEU A 64 -4.91 11.91 -16.58
C LEU A 64 -4.48 12.10 -18.04
N GLU A 65 -3.18 11.99 -18.35
CA GLU A 65 -2.68 12.00 -19.73
C GLU A 65 -3.32 10.88 -20.59
N GLN A 66 -3.58 9.71 -20.00
CA GLN A 66 -4.21 8.58 -20.69
C GLN A 66 -5.74 8.66 -20.72
N ASN A 67 -6.36 9.19 -19.67
CA ASN A 67 -7.81 9.35 -19.57
C ASN A 67 -8.17 10.64 -18.82
N PRO A 68 -8.45 11.74 -19.54
CA PRO A 68 -8.75 13.04 -18.96
C PRO A 68 -10.04 13.11 -18.13
N ARG A 69 -10.86 12.04 -18.12
CA ARG A 69 -12.09 11.99 -17.30
C ARG A 69 -11.86 11.44 -15.89
N LEU A 70 -10.68 10.89 -15.61
CA LEU A 70 -10.33 10.44 -14.27
C LEU A 70 -10.31 11.64 -13.31
N PHE A 71 -10.66 11.41 -12.05
CA PHE A 71 -10.58 12.43 -10.98
C PHE A 71 -11.37 13.74 -11.27
N GLY A 72 -12.36 13.70 -12.16
CA GLY A 72 -13.07 14.92 -12.59
C GLY A 72 -12.22 15.85 -13.47
N GLY A 73 -11.14 15.32 -14.06
CA GLY A 73 -10.26 16.02 -14.99
C GLY A 73 -9.13 16.83 -14.36
N ASN A 74 -8.97 16.78 -13.04
CA ASN A 74 -7.92 17.50 -12.32
C ASN A 74 -7.28 16.60 -11.26
N LEU A 75 -6.10 16.98 -10.77
CA LEU A 75 -5.51 16.34 -9.60
C LEU A 75 -6.38 16.58 -8.35
N PRO A 76 -6.38 15.66 -7.36
CA PRO A 76 -7.03 15.89 -6.08
C PRO A 76 -6.49 17.15 -5.39
N ASP A 77 -7.34 17.85 -4.64
CA ASP A 77 -6.91 19.01 -3.85
C ASP A 77 -6.01 18.61 -2.66
N ALA A 78 -5.44 19.61 -1.99
CA ALA A 78 -4.56 19.37 -0.85
C ALA A 78 -5.25 18.59 0.29
N GLY A 79 -6.55 18.79 0.50
CA GLY A 79 -7.32 18.13 1.55
C GLY A 79 -7.41 16.61 1.38
N PHE A 80 -7.27 16.11 0.15
CA PHE A 80 -7.19 14.68 -0.15
C PHE A 80 -6.05 13.96 0.61
N TYR A 81 -4.95 14.65 0.91
CA TYR A 81 -3.73 14.03 1.47
C TYR A 81 -3.62 14.11 3.01
N TYR A 82 -4.54 14.80 3.70
CA TYR A 82 -4.43 15.12 5.13
C TYR A 82 -5.48 14.42 6.00
N GLY A 83 -5.85 13.17 5.68
CA GLY A 83 -6.86 12.39 6.40
C GLY A 83 -6.68 12.29 7.91
#